data_AF-A0A1T5KPL3-F1
#
_entry.id   AF-A0A1T5KPL3-F1
#
_cell.length_a   1.000
_cell.length_b   1.000
_cell.length_c   1.000
_cell.angle_alpha   90.00
_cell.angle_beta   90.00
_cell.angle_gamma   90.00
#
_symmetry.space_group_name_H-M   'P 1'
#
loop_
_entity.id
_entity.type
_entity.pdbx_description
1 polymer ?
#
loop_
_entity_poly.entity_id
_entity_poly.type
_entity_poly.pdbx_seq_one_letter_code
_entity_poly.pdbx_strand_id
1 'polypeptide(L)'
;MCDDTTRPPTDDSQDGTGGAIHDEAHAERIAEFWDAARPSAGSISQGGAAGERSENVERPSAWAFGDSPGLADELLALVLGGRKTAAASLVVEFEDVADPVPAAGDLSIVLDGQGEPRALIRTTQVEIVPFAEVTAVHASLEGEGDRTVEAWRTEHERAWRGTLESLGREFDPSMLVVCERFTVLYSA
;
A
#
# COMPACT_ATOMS: atom_id res chain seq x y z
N MET A 1 43.89 48.19 18.00
CA MET A 1 44.55 46.94 17.56
C MET A 1 43.56 45.84 17.89
N CYS A 2 42.88 45.32 16.87
CA CYS A 2 41.90 44.24 17.04
C CYS A 2 42.63 42.93 16.76
N ASP A 3 42.59 42.00 17.72
CA ASP A 3 43.12 40.65 17.56
C ASP A 3 42.19 39.86 16.63
N ASP A 4 42.78 39.41 15.52
CA ASP A 4 42.25 38.44 14.59
C ASP A 4 42.48 37.04 15.18
N THR A 5 41.42 36.27 15.42
CA THR A 5 41.52 34.84 15.69
C THR A 5 40.55 34.11 14.78
N THR A 6 41.11 33.64 13.67
CA THR A 6 40.50 32.71 12.72
C THR A 6 40.10 31.42 13.45
N ARG A 7 38.82 31.06 13.39
CA ARG A 7 38.28 29.74 13.78
C ARG A 7 38.36 28.79 12.56
N PRO A 8 38.84 27.55 12.68
CA PRO A 8 38.84 26.63 11.55
C PRO A 8 37.42 26.12 11.27
N PRO A 9 37.09 25.75 10.02
CA PRO A 9 35.82 25.09 9.72
C PRO A 9 35.83 23.66 10.27
N THR A 10 34.77 23.28 10.97
CA THR A 10 34.47 21.89 11.29
C THR A 10 33.90 21.24 10.03
N ASP A 11 34.66 20.30 9.48
CA ASP A 11 34.19 19.32 8.50
C ASP A 11 33.25 18.35 9.22
N ASP A 12 31.96 18.62 9.10
CA ASP A 12 30.90 17.73 9.57
C ASP A 12 30.44 16.90 8.37
N SER A 13 31.31 15.98 7.94
CA SER A 13 30.98 14.92 6.99
C SER A 13 30.07 13.92 7.72
N GLN A 14 28.75 14.14 7.64
CA GLN A 14 27.78 13.21 8.19
C GLN A 14 27.77 11.89 7.41
N ASP A 15 27.86 10.81 8.20
CA ASP A 15 27.82 9.40 7.87
C ASP A 15 26.58 9.03 7.02
N GLY A 16 26.81 8.49 5.81
CA GLY A 16 25.77 7.89 4.95
C GLY A 16 25.35 6.48 5.36
N THR A 17 25.81 6.01 6.53
CA THR A 17 25.68 4.60 6.97
C THR A 17 24.33 4.30 7.64
N GLY A 18 23.63 5.31 8.17
CA GLY A 18 22.38 5.11 8.93
C GLY A 18 21.21 4.58 8.10
N GLY A 19 20.98 5.12 6.91
CA GLY A 19 19.84 4.75 6.06
C GLY A 19 19.87 3.29 5.59
N ALA A 20 21.02 2.82 5.13
CA ALA A 20 21.17 1.46 4.60
C ALA A 20 20.94 0.36 5.67
N ILE A 21 21.35 0.60 6.92
CA ILE A 21 21.13 -0.35 8.02
C ILE A 21 19.66 -0.40 8.44
N HIS A 22 18.96 0.73 8.39
CA HIS A 22 17.51 0.77 8.64
C HIS A 22 16.72 0.04 7.54
N ASP A 23 17.13 0.19 6.28
CA ASP A 23 16.51 -0.48 5.14
C ASP A 23 16.72 -2.00 5.17
N GLU A 24 17.92 -2.48 5.53
CA GLU A 24 18.23 -3.90 5.64
C GLU A 24 17.46 -4.57 6.80
N ALA A 25 17.46 -3.93 7.97
CA ALA A 25 16.68 -4.42 9.12
C ALA A 25 15.17 -4.44 8.83
N HIS A 26 14.66 -3.47 8.06
CA HIS A 26 13.26 -3.45 7.64
C HIS A 26 12.95 -4.57 6.63
N ALA A 27 13.83 -4.78 5.65
CA ALA A 27 13.70 -5.87 4.69
C ALA A 27 13.72 -7.25 5.37
N GLU A 28 14.53 -7.42 6.43
CA GLU A 28 14.57 -8.62 7.27
C GLU A 28 13.23 -8.84 7.99
N ARG A 29 12.65 -7.82 8.63
CA ARG A 29 11.34 -7.93 9.27
C ARG A 29 10.22 -8.33 8.29
N ILE A 30 10.23 -7.78 7.08
CA ILE A 30 9.30 -8.18 6.02
C ILE A 30 9.54 -9.64 5.59
N ALA A 31 10.80 -10.07 5.49
CA ALA A 31 11.13 -11.45 5.13
C ALA A 31 10.69 -12.45 6.22
N GLU A 32 10.95 -12.14 7.49
CA GLU A 32 10.51 -12.95 8.63
C GLU A 32 8.98 -13.07 8.69
N PHE A 33 8.27 -11.96 8.50
CA PHE A 33 6.81 -11.98 8.41
C PHE A 33 6.33 -12.86 7.24
N TRP A 34 6.95 -12.73 6.07
CA TRP A 34 6.60 -13.56 4.92
C TRP A 34 6.82 -15.05 5.19
N ASP A 35 7.93 -15.43 5.83
CA ASP A 35 8.18 -16.83 6.18
C ASP A 35 7.11 -17.40 7.11
N ALA A 36 6.62 -16.60 8.07
CA ALA A 36 5.52 -16.98 8.94
C ALA A 36 4.16 -17.02 8.22
N ALA A 37 3.91 -16.08 7.31
CA ALA A 37 2.61 -15.91 6.64
C ALA A 37 2.42 -16.80 5.41
N ARG A 38 3.49 -17.16 4.69
CA ARG A 38 3.47 -17.93 3.43
C ARG A 38 2.65 -19.23 3.50
N PRO A 39 2.64 -20.01 4.58
CA PRO A 39 1.76 -21.18 4.69
C PRO A 39 0.27 -20.84 4.51
N SER A 40 -0.15 -19.64 4.94
CA SER A 40 -1.53 -19.15 4.83
C SER A 40 -1.90 -18.68 3.43
N ALA A 41 -0.92 -18.46 2.55
CA ALA A 41 -1.17 -18.16 1.14
C ALA A 41 -1.96 -19.31 0.47
N GLY A 42 -1.69 -20.57 0.84
CA GLY A 42 -2.30 -21.72 0.18
C GLY A 42 -1.85 -21.91 -1.28
N SER A 43 -2.29 -23.00 -1.92
CA SER A 43 -2.02 -23.27 -3.34
C SER A 43 -3.00 -22.53 -4.25
N ILE A 44 -2.48 -21.91 -5.31
CA ILE A 44 -3.29 -21.34 -6.39
C ILE A 44 -4.03 -22.48 -7.09
N SER A 45 -5.35 -22.48 -7.05
CA SER A 45 -6.17 -23.35 -7.90
C SER A 45 -6.62 -22.57 -9.14
N GLN A 46 -5.70 -22.37 -10.09
CA GLN A 46 -6.09 -22.04 -11.46
C GLN A 46 -6.46 -23.36 -12.16
N GLY A 47 -7.65 -23.41 -12.76
CA GLY A 47 -8.13 -24.58 -13.49
C GLY A 47 -7.27 -24.86 -14.71
N GLY A 48 -6.36 -25.84 -14.59
CA GLY A 48 -5.60 -26.38 -15.72
C GLY A 48 -4.10 -26.54 -15.44
N ALA A 49 -3.70 -27.80 -15.20
CA ALA A 49 -2.32 -28.31 -15.13
C ALA A 49 -1.33 -27.64 -14.14
N ALA A 50 -0.99 -28.41 -13.09
CA ALA A 50 0.05 -28.19 -12.08
C ALA A 50 -0.19 -26.99 -11.14
N GLY A 51 -0.95 -27.22 -10.06
CA GLY A 51 -1.05 -26.29 -8.95
C GLY A 51 0.32 -25.99 -8.35
N GLU A 52 0.64 -24.70 -8.23
CA GLU A 52 1.85 -24.25 -7.56
C GLU A 52 1.77 -24.62 -6.08
N ARG A 53 2.78 -25.36 -5.60
CA ARG A 53 2.94 -25.64 -4.16
C ARG A 53 3.25 -24.33 -3.45
N SER A 54 2.70 -24.10 -2.26
CA SER A 54 2.93 -22.89 -1.44
C SER A 54 4.41 -22.57 -1.19
N GLU A 55 5.31 -23.53 -1.41
CA GLU A 55 6.76 -23.42 -1.26
C GLU A 55 7.44 -22.62 -2.39
N ASN A 56 6.76 -22.35 -3.51
CA ASN A 56 7.32 -21.63 -4.67
C ASN A 56 6.66 -20.27 -4.93
N VAL A 57 5.89 -19.76 -3.96
CA VAL A 57 5.27 -18.43 -4.06
C VAL A 57 6.32 -17.39 -3.70
N GLU A 58 6.62 -16.49 -4.64
CA GLU A 58 7.51 -15.36 -4.41
C GLU A 58 6.94 -14.42 -3.34
N ARG A 59 7.82 -13.73 -2.60
CA ARG A 59 7.40 -12.75 -1.59
C ARG A 59 6.65 -11.61 -2.31
N PRO A 60 5.41 -11.29 -1.91
CA PRO A 60 4.68 -10.18 -2.50
C PRO A 60 5.27 -8.82 -2.11
N SER A 61 4.82 -7.77 -2.77
CA SER A 61 5.10 -6.40 -2.38
C SER A 61 4.58 -6.10 -0.96
N ALA A 62 5.25 -5.18 -0.28
CA ALA A 62 4.88 -4.71 1.05
C ALA A 62 4.61 -3.20 0.99
N TRP A 63 3.46 -2.75 1.48
CA TRP A 63 3.02 -1.37 1.41
C TRP A 63 2.06 -1.01 2.55
N ALA A 64 1.93 0.28 2.85
CA ALA A 64 1.01 0.79 3.88
C ALA A 64 -0.18 1.52 3.23
N PHE A 65 -1.34 1.48 3.87
CA PHE A 65 -2.49 2.27 3.42
C PHE A 65 -2.31 3.76 3.76
N GLY A 66 -2.83 4.63 2.91
CA GLY A 66 -2.79 6.07 3.14
C GLY A 66 -1.41 6.70 2.96
N ASP A 67 -1.32 8.00 3.17
CA ASP A 67 -0.14 8.84 2.91
C ASP A 67 0.60 9.29 4.17
N SER A 68 0.17 8.83 5.35
CA SER A 68 0.77 9.19 6.63
C SER A 68 0.76 8.02 7.63
N PRO A 69 1.72 7.97 8.57
CA PRO A 69 1.78 6.93 9.60
C PRO A 69 0.47 6.74 10.37
N GLY A 70 -0.17 7.84 10.79
CA GLY A 70 -1.43 7.76 11.53
C GLY A 70 -2.56 7.17 10.71
N LEU A 71 -2.67 7.57 9.43
CA LEU A 71 -3.69 7.03 8.54
C LEU A 71 -3.44 5.55 8.24
N ALA A 72 -2.18 5.14 8.07
CA ALA A 72 -1.81 3.73 7.90
C ALA A 72 -2.27 2.87 9.08
N ASP A 73 -2.00 3.31 10.30
CA ASP A 73 -2.45 2.61 11.52
C ASP A 73 -3.99 2.51 11.59
N GLU A 74 -4.69 3.60 11.30
CA GLU A 74 -6.15 3.65 11.30
C GLU A 74 -6.77 2.69 10.27
N LEU A 75 -6.28 2.71 9.03
CA LEU A 75 -6.79 1.88 7.94
C LEU A 75 -6.44 0.41 8.14
N LEU A 76 -5.23 0.11 8.61
CA LEU A 76 -4.85 -1.25 8.96
C LEU A 76 -5.73 -1.81 10.09
N ALA A 77 -6.08 -1.01 11.10
CA ALA A 77 -6.98 -1.46 12.15
C ALA A 77 -8.37 -1.85 11.59
N LEU A 78 -8.87 -1.14 10.57
CA LEU A 78 -10.10 -1.53 9.87
C LEU A 78 -9.95 -2.83 9.08
N VAL A 79 -8.79 -3.06 8.46
CA VAL A 79 -8.47 -4.30 7.74
C VAL A 79 -8.44 -5.49 8.69
N LEU A 80 -7.68 -5.37 9.79
CA LEU A 80 -7.56 -6.42 10.81
C LEU A 80 -8.89 -6.68 11.53
N GLY A 81 -9.72 -5.65 11.68
CA GLY A 81 -11.08 -5.78 12.20
C GLY A 81 -12.10 -6.38 11.22
N GLY A 82 -11.69 -6.68 9.97
CA GLY A 82 -12.55 -7.22 8.92
C GLY A 82 -13.58 -6.22 8.39
N ARG A 83 -13.44 -4.94 8.71
CA ARG A 83 -14.34 -3.86 8.27
C ARG A 83 -13.92 -3.31 6.91
N LYS A 84 -12.62 -3.13 6.67
CA LYS A 84 -12.06 -2.75 5.37
C LYS A 84 -11.67 -4.02 4.62
N THR A 85 -12.31 -4.26 3.49
CA THR A 85 -12.12 -5.43 2.61
C THR A 85 -12.01 -5.04 1.14
N ALA A 86 -11.84 -3.74 0.88
CA ALA A 86 -11.63 -3.16 -0.43
C ALA A 86 -10.65 -2.00 -0.34
N ALA A 87 -10.01 -1.70 -1.48
CA ALA A 87 -9.08 -0.60 -1.68
C ALA A 87 -9.30 0.02 -3.06
N ALA A 88 -8.88 1.26 -3.22
CA ALA A 88 -8.91 1.97 -4.48
C ALA A 88 -7.58 2.68 -4.77
N SER A 89 -7.17 2.66 -6.03
CA SER A 89 -6.03 3.40 -6.57
C SER A 89 -6.35 3.94 -7.95
N LEU A 90 -5.70 5.00 -8.39
CA LEU A 90 -5.86 5.50 -9.77
C LEU A 90 -5.05 4.65 -10.74
N VAL A 91 -5.61 4.36 -11.92
CA VAL A 91 -4.88 3.64 -12.99
C VAL A 91 -3.57 4.37 -13.35
N VAL A 92 -3.58 5.70 -13.31
CA VAL A 92 -2.42 6.53 -13.65
C VAL A 92 -1.22 6.34 -12.71
N GLU A 93 -1.45 5.91 -11.47
CA GLU A 93 -0.37 5.62 -10.52
C GLU A 93 0.47 4.43 -10.99
N PHE A 94 -0.17 3.42 -11.59
CA PHE A 94 0.50 2.26 -12.19
C PHE A 94 1.18 2.61 -13.52
N GLU A 95 0.53 3.43 -14.35
CA GLU A 95 1.09 3.88 -15.62
C GLU A 95 2.38 4.70 -15.45
N ASP A 96 2.45 5.52 -14.40
CA ASP A 96 3.60 6.40 -14.14
C ASP A 96 4.88 5.60 -13.83
N VAL A 97 4.74 4.50 -13.09
CA VAL A 97 5.86 3.62 -12.71
C VAL A 97 6.03 2.42 -13.64
N ALA A 98 5.21 2.31 -14.69
CA ALA A 98 5.15 1.19 -15.63
C ALA A 98 4.89 -0.18 -14.97
N ASP A 99 4.15 -0.19 -13.87
CA ASP A 99 3.70 -1.41 -13.19
C ASP A 99 2.34 -1.88 -13.71
N PRO A 100 2.05 -3.19 -13.67
CA PRO A 100 0.72 -3.70 -13.96
C PRO A 100 -0.25 -3.35 -12.81
N VAL A 101 -1.51 -3.12 -13.16
CA VAL A 101 -2.59 -3.11 -12.16
C VAL A 101 -2.70 -4.50 -11.48
N PRO A 102 -3.14 -4.55 -10.21
CA PRO A 102 -3.34 -5.81 -9.50
C PRO A 102 -4.31 -6.75 -10.22
N ALA A 103 -4.13 -8.05 -9.99
CA ALA A 103 -4.97 -9.12 -10.49
C ALA A 103 -5.60 -9.93 -9.33
N ALA A 104 -6.75 -10.56 -9.62
CA ALA A 104 -7.34 -11.50 -8.68
C ALA A 104 -6.38 -12.68 -8.45
N GLY A 105 -6.07 -12.95 -7.19
CA GLY A 105 -5.08 -13.92 -6.76
C GLY A 105 -3.80 -13.29 -6.23
N ASP A 106 -3.52 -12.02 -6.52
CA ASP A 106 -2.31 -11.35 -6.05
C ASP A 106 -2.27 -11.28 -4.53
N LEU A 107 -1.06 -11.38 -3.99
CA LEU A 107 -0.77 -11.26 -2.57
C LEU A 107 -0.15 -9.89 -2.30
N SER A 108 -0.37 -9.37 -1.09
CA SER A 108 0.27 -8.15 -0.60
C SER A 108 0.49 -8.23 0.90
N ILE A 109 1.62 -7.71 1.36
CA ILE A 109 1.89 -7.51 2.78
C ILE A 109 1.50 -6.08 3.14
N VAL A 110 0.60 -5.93 4.10
CA VAL A 110 0.17 -4.62 4.59
C VAL A 110 1.00 -4.25 5.82
N LEU A 111 1.60 -3.06 5.75
CA LEU A 111 2.41 -2.47 6.81
C LEU A 111 1.58 -1.54 7.69
N ASP A 112 2.01 -1.33 8.93
CA ASP A 112 1.51 -0.25 9.79
C ASP A 112 2.25 1.07 9.56
N GLY A 113 1.89 2.11 10.33
CA GLY A 113 2.47 3.44 10.21
C GLY A 113 3.95 3.54 10.57
N GLN A 114 4.51 2.50 11.20
CA GLN A 114 5.94 2.41 11.49
C GLN A 114 6.70 1.55 10.47
N GLY A 115 6.01 1.03 9.46
CA GLY A 115 6.57 0.13 8.46
C GLY A 115 6.66 -1.31 8.93
N GLU A 116 6.03 -1.69 10.05
CA GLU A 116 6.05 -3.08 10.49
C GLU A 116 5.01 -3.90 9.69
N PRO A 117 5.35 -5.11 9.20
CA PRO A 117 4.40 -5.94 8.47
C PRO A 117 3.38 -6.58 9.41
N ARG A 118 2.09 -6.35 9.13
CA ARG A 118 0.99 -6.72 10.05
C ARG A 118 -0.06 -7.64 9.45
N ALA A 119 -0.25 -7.62 8.13
CA ALA A 119 -1.22 -8.51 7.48
C ALA A 119 -0.72 -9.03 6.13
N LEU A 120 -1.09 -10.27 5.79
CA LEU A 120 -1.04 -10.78 4.42
C LEU A 120 -2.46 -10.76 3.87
N ILE A 121 -2.68 -10.04 2.77
CA ILE A 121 -3.96 -10.01 2.08
C ILE A 121 -3.86 -10.70 0.72
N ARG A 122 -5.01 -11.16 0.21
CA ARG A 122 -5.17 -11.64 -1.16
C ARG A 122 -6.25 -10.86 -1.86
N THR A 123 -5.92 -10.29 -3.02
CA THR A 123 -6.91 -9.69 -3.91
C THR A 123 -7.81 -10.78 -4.48
N THR A 124 -9.10 -10.64 -4.30
CA THR A 124 -10.15 -11.60 -4.68
C THR A 124 -10.91 -11.16 -5.92
N GLN A 125 -10.95 -9.85 -6.18
CA GLN A 125 -11.61 -9.26 -7.33
C GLN A 125 -10.96 -7.91 -7.64
N VAL A 126 -10.89 -7.59 -8.93
CA VAL A 126 -10.46 -6.30 -9.45
C VAL A 126 -11.48 -5.83 -10.46
N GLU A 127 -11.85 -4.56 -10.38
CA GLU A 127 -12.73 -3.89 -11.34
C GLU A 127 -12.14 -2.51 -11.65
N ILE A 128 -12.14 -2.10 -12.92
CA ILE A 128 -11.67 -0.78 -13.33
C ILE A 128 -12.85 0.02 -13.84
N VAL A 129 -13.19 1.10 -13.14
CA VAL A 129 -14.33 1.96 -13.44
C VAL A 129 -13.93 3.44 -13.35
N PRO A 130 -14.64 4.34 -14.05
CA PRO A 130 -14.50 5.77 -13.78
C PRO A 130 -14.77 6.09 -12.30
N PHE A 131 -14.06 7.07 -11.73
CA PHE A 131 -14.26 7.53 -10.35
C PHE A 131 -15.72 7.87 -10.03
N ALA A 132 -16.40 8.54 -10.96
CA ALA A 132 -17.81 8.88 -10.84
C ALA A 132 -18.74 7.65 -10.82
N GLU A 133 -18.27 6.49 -11.26
CA GLU A 133 -19.03 5.24 -11.34
C GLU A 133 -18.70 4.26 -10.20
N VAL A 134 -17.75 4.59 -9.32
CA VAL A 134 -17.48 3.80 -8.11
C VAL A 134 -18.76 3.64 -7.31
N THR A 135 -19.11 2.39 -7.04
CA THR A 135 -20.40 2.01 -6.45
C THR A 135 -20.43 2.25 -4.95
N ALA A 136 -21.63 2.50 -4.41
CA ALA A 136 -21.83 2.56 -2.95
C ALA A 136 -21.46 1.24 -2.25
N VAL A 137 -21.56 0.10 -2.94
CA VAL A 137 -21.11 -1.18 -2.41
C VAL A 137 -19.59 -1.18 -2.20
N HIS A 138 -18.82 -0.73 -3.20
CA HIS A 138 -17.37 -0.64 -3.07
C HIS A 138 -16.95 0.33 -1.96
N ALA A 139 -17.50 1.55 -1.97
CA ALA A 139 -17.26 2.54 -0.91
C ALA A 139 -17.58 2.00 0.50
N SER A 140 -18.64 1.21 0.64
CA SER A 140 -18.98 0.59 1.92
C SER A 140 -17.98 -0.48 2.37
N LEU A 141 -17.44 -1.25 1.43
CA LEU A 141 -16.42 -2.28 1.68
C LEU A 141 -15.04 -1.69 2.03
N GLU A 142 -14.75 -0.47 1.60
CA GLU A 142 -13.56 0.27 2.08
C GLU A 142 -13.67 0.61 3.57
N GLY A 143 -14.88 0.61 4.13
CA GLY A 143 -15.12 0.60 5.57
C GLY A 143 -14.83 1.92 6.30
N GLU A 144 -14.28 2.92 5.61
CA GLU A 144 -13.91 4.23 6.15
C GLU A 144 -15.12 5.12 6.46
N GLY A 145 -14.91 6.08 7.38
CA GLY A 145 -15.91 7.09 7.73
C GLY A 145 -17.31 6.52 8.02
N ASP A 146 -18.31 7.15 7.41
CA ASP A 146 -19.72 6.76 7.49
C ASP A 146 -20.16 5.72 6.44
N ARG A 147 -19.23 5.25 5.59
CA ARG A 147 -19.43 4.24 4.54
C ARG A 147 -20.43 4.65 3.44
N THR A 148 -20.59 5.95 3.22
CA THR A 148 -21.35 6.49 2.08
C THR A 148 -20.45 6.73 0.88
N VAL A 149 -21.00 6.66 -0.33
CA VAL A 149 -20.23 6.92 -1.56
C VAL A 149 -19.89 8.41 -1.68
N GLU A 150 -20.71 9.29 -1.12
CA GLU A 150 -20.49 10.74 -1.08
C GLU A 150 -19.28 11.09 -0.22
N ALA A 151 -19.16 10.52 0.99
CA ALA A 151 -17.99 10.68 1.83
C ALA A 151 -16.75 10.08 1.17
N TRP A 152 -16.88 8.87 0.61
CA TRP A 152 -15.79 8.21 -0.12
C TRP A 152 -15.23 9.08 -1.24
N ARG A 153 -16.10 9.67 -2.09
CA ARG A 153 -15.67 10.56 -3.18
C ARG A 153 -14.97 11.81 -2.66
N THR A 154 -15.50 12.41 -1.60
CA THR A 154 -14.92 13.62 -1.02
C THR A 154 -13.50 13.38 -0.51
N GLU A 155 -13.29 12.29 0.23
CA GLU A 155 -11.98 11.96 0.79
C GLU A 155 -10.98 11.52 -0.29
N HIS A 156 -11.41 10.67 -1.24
CA HIS A 156 -10.54 10.19 -2.32
C HIS A 156 -10.15 11.31 -3.30
N GLU A 157 -11.08 12.19 -3.66
CA GLU A 157 -10.75 13.37 -4.47
C GLU A 157 -9.73 14.25 -3.75
N ARG A 158 -9.90 14.47 -2.44
CA ARG A 158 -8.95 15.25 -1.63
C ARG A 158 -7.56 14.62 -1.62
N ALA A 159 -7.48 13.31 -1.38
CA ALA A 159 -6.23 12.57 -1.34
C ALA A 159 -5.53 12.59 -2.70
N TRP A 160 -6.25 12.24 -3.76
CA TRP A 160 -5.65 12.11 -5.09
C TRP A 160 -5.33 13.43 -5.77
N ARG A 161 -5.92 14.56 -5.36
CA ARG A 161 -5.43 15.87 -5.81
C ARG A 161 -3.95 16.07 -5.47
N GLY A 162 -3.50 15.61 -4.32
CA GLY A 162 -2.08 15.65 -3.94
C GLY A 162 -1.22 14.74 -4.82
N THR A 163 -1.67 13.49 -5.04
CA THR A 163 -0.98 12.53 -5.92
C THR A 163 -0.92 13.02 -7.37
N LEU A 164 -2.01 13.58 -7.90
CA LEU A 164 -2.06 14.05 -9.28
C LEU A 164 -1.20 15.30 -9.51
N GLU A 165 -1.08 16.18 -8.52
CA GLU A 165 -0.21 17.34 -8.60
C GLU A 165 1.26 16.95 -8.81
N SER A 166 1.76 15.91 -8.12
CA SER A 166 3.12 15.41 -8.32
C SER A 166 3.33 14.79 -9.70
N LEU A 167 2.26 14.30 -10.33
CA LEU A 167 2.23 13.77 -11.70
C LEU A 167 1.97 14.84 -12.76
N GLY A 168 1.81 16.11 -12.37
CA GLY A 168 1.48 17.21 -13.29
C GLY A 168 0.10 17.07 -13.94
N ARG A 169 -0.86 16.47 -13.23
CA ARG A 169 -2.23 16.18 -13.68
C ARG A 169 -3.26 16.88 -12.79
N GLU A 170 -4.43 17.15 -13.37
CA GLU A 170 -5.58 17.66 -12.63
C GLU A 170 -6.62 16.56 -12.42
N PHE A 171 -7.29 16.57 -11.28
CA PHE A 171 -8.37 15.63 -10.99
C PHE A 171 -9.53 15.75 -11.97
N ASP A 172 -9.97 14.60 -12.52
CA ASP A 172 -11.13 14.48 -13.39
C ASP A 172 -12.02 13.30 -12.94
N PRO A 173 -13.34 13.48 -12.74
CA PRO A 173 -14.24 12.40 -12.30
C PRO A 173 -14.36 11.20 -13.27
N SER A 174 -13.88 11.33 -14.51
CA SER A 174 -13.80 10.25 -15.49
C SER A 174 -12.51 9.43 -15.41
N MET A 175 -11.55 9.83 -14.55
CA MET A 175 -10.35 9.04 -14.31
C MET A 175 -10.68 7.63 -13.86
N LEU A 176 -9.92 6.66 -14.37
CA LEU A 176 -10.11 5.27 -14.05
C LEU A 176 -9.52 4.95 -12.68
N VAL A 177 -10.34 4.28 -11.87
CA VAL A 177 -10.02 3.77 -10.54
C VAL A 177 -9.95 2.26 -10.62
N VAL A 178 -8.85 1.70 -10.10
CA VAL A 178 -8.73 0.28 -9.82
C VAL A 178 -9.40 0.03 -8.47
N CYS A 179 -10.53 -0.67 -8.50
CA CYS A 179 -11.30 -1.09 -7.33
C CYS A 179 -10.96 -2.54 -6.99
N GLU A 180 -10.24 -2.75 -5.90
CA GLU A 180 -9.87 -4.08 -5.41
C GLU A 180 -10.80 -4.53 -4.28
N ARG A 181 -11.06 -5.83 -4.22
CA ARG A 181 -11.59 -6.51 -3.02
C ARG A 181 -10.58 -7.52 -2.56
N PHE A 182 -10.38 -7.64 -1.25
CA PHE A 182 -9.40 -8.55 -0.70
C PHE A 182 -9.90 -9.27 0.56
N THR A 183 -9.16 -10.29 0.95
CA THR A 183 -9.33 -10.97 2.24
C THR A 183 -8.00 -11.05 2.98
N VAL A 184 -8.04 -10.98 4.30
CA VAL A 184 -6.87 -11.21 5.16
C VAL A 184 -6.65 -12.71 5.29
N LEU A 185 -5.44 -13.16 4.96
CA LEU A 185 -5.02 -14.56 5.08
C LEU A 185 -4.23 -14.81 6.37
N TYR A 186 -3.49 -13.81 6.83
CA TYR A 186 -2.65 -13.88 8.02
C TYR A 186 -2.51 -12.51 8.67
N SER A 187 -2.36 -12.47 9.99
CA SER A 187 -2.16 -11.25 10.78
C SER A 187 -1.20 -11.49 11.94
N ALA A 188 -0.38 -10.49 12.29
CA ALA A 188 0.57 -10.51 13.41
C ALA A 188 0.20 -9.54 14.54
#